data_AF-A0A8J2TEU6-F1
#
_entry.id   AF-A0A8J2TEU6-F1
#
_cell.length_a   1.000
_cell.length_b   1.000
_cell.length_c   1.000
_cell.angle_alpha   90.00
_cell.angle_beta   90.00
_cell.angle_gamma   90.00
#
_symmetry.space_group_name_H-M   'P 1'
#
loop_
_entity.id
_entity.type
_entity.pdbx_description
1 polymer ?
#
loop_
_entity_poly.entity_id
_entity_poly.type
_entity_poly.pdbx_seq_one_letter_code
_entity_poly.pdbx_strand_id
1 'polypeptide(L)'
;MLIILRIQKTLYPVVTWTEETYTKMLALTNDLDEWLLRLPIQLNPECNCNNDSEQADRLRPSKLLYMDFLLARLLLSLPFVHYIALEPIEAPHYSFQISVGWSCIQVAHDVIYLAEEMIENKLLFSGHWFSMHTIFQSVKCLMFYQRLMDSSLAETNGMNVREVCKLGVQVLTCLKNGSQAGERTFDALTSLFKDFIRNTVNLSLHVKANAAARSQLGTEEEDLQWWIDRTKLEEIGG
;
A
#
# COMPACT_ATOMS: atom_id res chain seq x y z
N MET A 1 -14.49 -2.93 -11.96
CA MET A 1 -14.76 -1.48 -11.70
C MET A 1 -15.75 -1.20 -10.55
N LEU A 2 -16.72 -2.08 -10.22
CA LEU A 2 -17.68 -1.85 -9.12
C LEU A 2 -17.03 -1.84 -7.71
N ILE A 3 -16.04 -2.70 -7.47
CA ILE A 3 -15.33 -2.76 -6.18
C ILE A 3 -14.47 -1.51 -5.96
N ILE A 4 -13.73 -1.05 -6.96
CA ILE A 4 -12.95 0.21 -6.89
C ILE A 4 -13.85 1.41 -6.56
N LEU A 5 -15.04 1.50 -7.16
CA LEU A 5 -16.01 2.54 -6.84
C LEU A 5 -16.55 2.42 -5.41
N ARG A 6 -16.79 1.20 -4.91
CA ARG A 6 -17.16 0.96 -3.50
C ARG A 6 -16.03 1.42 -2.57
N ILE A 7 -14.78 1.05 -2.87
CA ILE A 7 -13.59 1.46 -2.11
C ILE A 7 -13.49 2.99 -2.02
N GLN A 8 -13.59 3.69 -3.16
CA GLN A 8 -13.54 5.15 -3.19
C GLN A 8 -14.65 5.79 -2.37
N LYS A 9 -15.89 5.29 -2.48
CA LYS A 9 -17.03 5.84 -1.73
C LYS A 9 -16.95 5.55 -0.23
N THR A 10 -16.37 4.43 0.16
CA THR A 10 -16.34 3.98 1.56
C THR A 10 -15.13 4.52 2.32
N LEU A 11 -13.93 4.59 1.70
CA LEU A 11 -12.69 4.91 2.40
C LEU A 11 -12.18 6.33 2.20
N TYR A 12 -12.38 6.95 1.03
CA TYR A 12 -11.85 8.29 0.78
C TYR A 12 -12.56 9.46 1.48
N PRO A 13 -13.85 9.38 1.89
CA PRO A 13 -14.45 10.43 2.72
C PRO A 13 -14.11 10.29 4.21
N VAL A 14 -13.38 9.25 4.62
CA VAL A 14 -13.08 8.99 6.02
C VAL A 14 -11.98 9.92 6.51
N VAL A 15 -12.32 10.79 7.46
CA VAL A 15 -11.37 11.70 8.12
C VAL A 15 -10.78 11.06 9.39
N THR A 16 -11.52 10.16 10.05
CA THR A 16 -11.09 9.45 11.27
C THR A 16 -11.31 7.95 11.15
N TRP A 17 -10.27 7.16 11.46
CA TRP A 17 -10.32 5.71 11.39
C TRP A 17 -10.96 5.14 12.66
N THR A 18 -12.24 4.80 12.57
CA THR A 18 -13.00 4.14 13.64
C THR A 18 -13.01 2.61 13.45
N GLU A 19 -13.41 1.88 14.50
CA GLU A 19 -13.64 0.44 14.44
C GLU A 19 -14.66 0.05 13.35
N GLU A 20 -15.69 0.88 13.12
CA GLU A 20 -16.66 0.65 12.06
C GLU A 20 -16.03 0.73 10.65
N THR A 21 -15.15 1.71 10.43
CA THR A 21 -14.41 1.82 9.16
C THR A 21 -13.48 0.63 8.96
N TYR A 22 -12.86 0.15 10.04
CA TYR A 22 -12.04 -1.05 10.03
C TYR A 22 -12.85 -2.28 9.56
N THR A 23 -14.02 -2.53 10.15
CA THR A 23 -14.86 -3.66 9.76
C THR A 23 -15.28 -3.58 8.28
N LYS A 24 -15.63 -2.38 7.80
CA LYS A 24 -15.96 -2.15 6.39
C LYS A 24 -14.78 -2.42 5.46
N MET A 25 -13.58 -2.00 5.85
CA MET A 25 -12.38 -2.27 5.08
C MET A 25 -12.09 -3.77 5.02
N LEU A 26 -12.14 -4.47 6.16
CA LEU A 26 -11.91 -5.91 6.20
C LEU A 26 -12.92 -6.68 5.35
N ALA A 27 -14.20 -6.27 5.39
CA ALA A 27 -15.22 -6.84 4.52
C ALA A 27 -14.91 -6.61 3.03
N LEU A 28 -14.43 -5.43 2.64
CA LEU A 28 -14.02 -5.17 1.25
C LEU A 28 -12.79 -5.98 0.83
N THR A 29 -11.84 -6.19 1.74
CA THR A 29 -10.67 -7.07 1.50
C THR A 29 -11.13 -8.51 1.28
N ASN A 30 -12.00 -9.03 2.15
CA ASN A 30 -12.54 -10.38 2.03
C ASN A 30 -13.38 -10.55 0.74
N ASP A 31 -14.24 -9.59 0.41
CA ASP A 31 -15.00 -9.57 -0.85
C ASP A 31 -14.06 -9.69 -2.07
N LEU A 32 -12.91 -9.01 -2.03
CA LEU A 32 -11.93 -8.99 -3.10
C LEU A 32 -11.16 -10.32 -3.21
N ASP A 33 -10.75 -10.89 -2.08
CA ASP A 33 -10.06 -12.19 -2.04
C ASP A 33 -11.01 -13.33 -2.46
N GLU A 34 -12.26 -13.32 -1.99
CA GLU A 34 -13.29 -14.26 -2.45
C GLU A 34 -13.55 -14.13 -3.95
N TRP A 35 -13.58 -12.90 -4.47
CA TRP A 35 -13.75 -12.68 -5.91
C TRP A 35 -12.61 -13.29 -6.72
N LEU A 36 -11.36 -13.18 -6.26
CA LEU A 36 -10.20 -13.80 -6.92
C LEU A 36 -10.32 -15.33 -6.93
N LEU A 37 -10.74 -15.93 -5.81
CA LEU A 37 -10.93 -17.38 -5.68
C LEU A 37 -12.06 -17.93 -6.56
N ARG A 38 -13.06 -17.10 -6.89
CA ARG A 38 -14.20 -17.49 -7.75
C ARG A 38 -13.92 -17.30 -9.24
N LEU A 39 -12.72 -16.88 -9.63
CA LEU A 39 -12.39 -16.73 -11.03
C LEU A 39 -12.47 -18.07 -11.78
N PRO A 40 -13.03 -18.08 -13.00
CA PRO A 40 -12.95 -19.25 -13.87
C PRO A 40 -11.50 -19.66 -14.09
N ILE A 41 -11.25 -20.95 -14.29
CA ILE A 41 -9.90 -21.50 -14.46
C ILE A 41 -9.12 -20.82 -15.60
N GLN A 42 -9.82 -20.31 -16.62
CA GLN A 42 -9.24 -19.59 -17.75
C GLN A 42 -8.65 -18.22 -17.37
N LEU A 43 -9.09 -17.63 -16.26
CA LEU A 43 -8.66 -16.31 -15.78
C LEU A 43 -7.82 -16.39 -14.51
N ASN A 44 -7.68 -17.59 -13.92
CA ASN A 44 -6.85 -17.81 -12.75
C ASN A 44 -5.37 -17.51 -13.08
N PRO A 45 -4.72 -16.55 -12.39
CA PRO A 45 -3.32 -16.18 -12.62
C PRO A 45 -2.32 -17.33 -12.48
N GLU A 46 -2.67 -18.37 -11.72
CA GLU A 46 -1.80 -19.49 -11.37
C GLU A 46 -2.03 -20.74 -12.24
N CYS A 47 -3.01 -20.72 -13.16
CA CYS A 47 -3.38 -21.91 -13.91
C CYS A 47 -2.48 -22.15 -15.13
N ASN A 48 -1.60 -23.14 -15.04
CA ASN A 48 -0.85 -23.68 -16.18
C ASN A 48 -1.76 -24.57 -17.03
N CYS A 49 -2.15 -24.08 -18.21
CA CYS A 49 -2.93 -24.87 -19.16
C CYS A 49 -1.99 -25.70 -20.05
N ASN A 50 -2.35 -26.95 -20.33
CA ASN A 50 -1.50 -27.91 -21.07
C ASN A 50 -1.35 -27.64 -22.58
N ASN A 51 -2.07 -26.65 -23.14
CA ASN A 51 -2.09 -26.38 -24.58
C ASN A 51 -1.49 -24.99 -24.87
N ASP A 52 -0.32 -24.96 -25.49
CA ASP A 52 0.50 -23.75 -25.71
C ASP A 52 -0.23 -22.63 -26.48
N SER A 53 -1.08 -22.96 -27.47
CA SER A 53 -1.75 -21.92 -28.28
C SER A 53 -2.87 -21.22 -27.53
N GLU A 54 -3.62 -21.93 -26.68
CA GLU A 54 -4.69 -21.34 -25.89
C GLU A 54 -4.17 -20.57 -24.67
N GLN A 55 -2.97 -20.94 -24.20
CA GLN A 55 -2.31 -20.26 -23.09
C GLN A 55 -1.94 -18.82 -23.48
N ALA A 56 -1.45 -18.60 -24.71
CA ALA A 56 -1.08 -17.27 -25.20
C ALA A 56 -2.25 -16.28 -25.21
N ASP A 57 -3.43 -16.71 -25.68
CA ASP A 57 -4.62 -15.87 -25.78
C ASP A 57 -5.25 -15.55 -24.40
N ARG A 58 -5.07 -16.43 -23.41
CA ARG A 58 -5.59 -16.25 -22.04
C ARG A 58 -4.66 -15.48 -21.11
N LEU A 59 -3.35 -15.55 -21.36
CA LEU A 59 -2.34 -14.99 -20.47
C LEU A 59 -2.50 -13.49 -20.27
N ARG A 60 -2.71 -12.74 -21.37
CA ARG A 60 -2.86 -11.29 -21.29
C ARG A 60 -4.11 -10.86 -20.51
N PRO A 61 -5.34 -11.35 -20.82
CA PRO A 61 -6.53 -11.03 -20.03
C PRO A 61 -6.40 -11.39 -18.55
N SER A 62 -5.83 -12.56 -18.23
CA SER A 62 -5.64 -12.99 -16.84
C SER A 62 -4.68 -12.07 -16.08
N LYS A 63 -3.53 -11.72 -16.68
CA LYS A 63 -2.54 -10.82 -16.07
C LYS A 63 -3.08 -9.39 -15.90
N LEU A 64 -3.83 -8.88 -16.89
CA LEU A 64 -4.50 -7.58 -16.77
C LEU A 64 -5.55 -7.60 -15.65
N LEU A 65 -6.35 -8.66 -15.55
CA LEU A 65 -7.33 -8.82 -14.48
C LEU A 65 -6.66 -8.89 -13.10
N TYR A 66 -5.51 -9.56 -13.00
CA TYR A 66 -4.73 -9.59 -11.78
C TYR A 66 -4.13 -8.21 -11.45
N MET A 67 -3.72 -7.43 -12.45
CA MET A 67 -3.30 -6.05 -12.26
C MET A 67 -4.45 -5.18 -11.72
N ASP A 68 -5.70 -5.39 -12.17
CA ASP A 68 -6.90 -4.73 -11.62
C ASP A 68 -7.12 -5.09 -10.14
N PHE A 69 -6.96 -6.37 -9.80
CA PHE A 69 -7.04 -6.87 -8.43
C PHE A 69 -6.00 -6.19 -7.53
N LEU A 70 -4.74 -6.12 -7.98
CA LEU A 70 -3.68 -5.47 -7.23
C LEU A 70 -3.94 -3.97 -7.08
N LEU A 71 -4.49 -3.28 -8.10
CA LEU A 71 -4.89 -1.88 -7.94
C LEU A 71 -5.95 -1.72 -6.84
N ALA A 72 -6.95 -2.60 -6.78
CA ALA A 72 -7.98 -2.53 -5.75
C ALA A 72 -7.38 -2.72 -4.35
N ARG A 73 -6.45 -3.67 -4.17
CA ARG A 73 -5.70 -3.84 -2.91
C ARG A 73 -4.89 -2.61 -2.56
N LEU A 74 -4.22 -2.02 -3.54
CA LEU A 74 -3.42 -0.80 -3.37
C LEU A 74 -4.31 0.36 -2.90
N LEU A 75 -5.50 0.54 -3.47
CA LEU A 75 -6.45 1.59 -3.07
C LEU A 75 -7.05 1.36 -1.68
N LEU A 76 -7.22 0.11 -1.25
CA LEU A 76 -7.65 -0.23 0.12
C LEU A 76 -6.58 0.13 1.15
N SER A 77 -5.31 -0.12 0.83
CA SER A 77 -4.20 0.02 1.76
C SER A 77 -3.55 1.41 1.75
N LEU A 78 -3.62 2.14 0.64
CA LEU A 78 -2.99 3.45 0.45
C LEU A 78 -3.31 4.47 1.56
N PRO A 79 -4.55 4.56 2.10
CA PRO A 79 -4.85 5.51 3.16
C PRO A 79 -4.01 5.31 4.42
N PHE A 80 -3.44 4.11 4.62
CA PHE A 80 -2.64 3.75 5.78
C PHE A 80 -1.13 3.77 5.53
N VAL A 81 -0.68 4.06 4.31
CA VAL A 81 0.74 3.94 3.94
C VAL A 81 1.66 4.80 4.81
N HIS A 82 1.17 5.92 5.35
CA HIS A 82 1.94 6.80 6.23
C HIS A 82 2.23 6.22 7.62
N TYR A 83 1.49 5.19 8.04
CA TYR A 83 1.73 4.53 9.33
C TYR A 83 2.99 3.65 9.34
N ILE A 84 3.59 3.34 8.18
CA ILE A 84 4.83 2.53 8.11
C ILE A 84 6.05 3.24 8.73
N ALA A 85 5.93 4.52 9.11
CA ALA A 85 6.96 5.24 9.85
C ALA A 85 6.97 4.95 11.37
N LEU A 86 5.97 4.19 11.83
CA LEU A 86 5.87 3.70 13.19
C LEU A 86 6.28 2.24 13.29
N GLU A 87 6.84 1.87 14.43
CA GLU A 87 7.07 0.47 14.76
C GLU A 87 5.93 -0.10 15.62
N PRO A 88 5.45 -1.33 15.34
CA PRO A 88 4.37 -1.95 16.13
C PRO A 88 4.69 -2.05 17.63
N ILE A 89 5.98 -2.20 17.97
CA ILE A 89 6.47 -2.25 19.35
C ILE A 89 6.31 -0.89 20.04
N GLU A 90 6.62 0.19 19.33
CA GLU A 90 6.54 1.56 19.84
C GLU A 90 5.11 2.10 19.89
N ALA A 91 4.25 1.62 18.98
CA ALA A 91 2.89 2.10 18.81
C ALA A 91 1.89 0.94 18.59
N PRO A 92 1.63 0.10 19.61
CA PRO A 92 0.77 -1.08 19.48
C PRO A 92 -0.68 -0.73 19.13
N HIS A 93 -1.14 0.46 19.52
CA HIS A 93 -2.46 0.99 19.18
C HIS A 93 -2.64 1.31 17.69
N TYR A 94 -1.55 1.36 16.91
CA TYR A 94 -1.56 1.51 15.45
C TYR A 94 -1.18 0.22 14.72
N SER A 95 -1.06 -0.93 15.42
CA SER A 95 -0.60 -2.21 14.86
C SER A 95 -1.33 -2.62 13.57
N PHE A 96 -2.65 -2.44 13.52
CA PHE A 96 -3.44 -2.69 12.32
C PHE A 96 -3.06 -1.75 11.17
N GLN A 97 -3.01 -0.45 11.42
CA GLN A 97 -2.72 0.56 10.40
C GLN A 97 -1.31 0.36 9.84
N ILE A 98 -0.35 0.00 10.72
CA ILE A 98 1.01 -0.35 10.35
C ILE A 98 1.00 -1.60 9.44
N SER A 99 0.30 -2.66 9.83
CA SER A 99 0.18 -3.89 9.04
C SER A 99 -0.42 -3.65 7.65
N VAL A 100 -1.49 -2.86 7.55
CA VAL A 100 -2.10 -2.49 6.27
C VAL A 100 -1.19 -1.58 5.44
N GLY A 101 -0.50 -0.63 6.08
CA GLY A 101 0.51 0.20 5.44
C GLY A 101 1.60 -0.65 4.79
N TRP A 102 2.09 -1.68 5.49
CA TRP A 102 3.06 -2.62 4.93
C TRP A 102 2.48 -3.48 3.80
N SER A 103 1.23 -3.92 3.91
CA SER A 103 0.54 -4.58 2.80
C SER A 103 0.48 -3.69 1.56
N CYS A 104 0.40 -2.36 1.70
CA CYS A 104 0.45 -1.43 0.57
C CYS A 104 1.80 -1.50 -0.15
N ILE A 105 2.90 -1.55 0.59
CA ILE A 105 4.26 -1.64 0.04
C ILE A 105 4.46 -2.98 -0.67
N GLN A 106 3.97 -4.07 -0.08
CA GLN A 106 4.03 -5.39 -0.70
C GLN A 106 3.23 -5.46 -2.00
N VAL A 107 1.99 -4.99 -2.01
CA VAL A 107 1.17 -4.96 -3.23
C VAL A 107 1.81 -4.09 -4.31
N ALA A 108 2.40 -2.95 -3.93
CA ALA A 108 3.12 -2.09 -4.87
C ALA A 108 4.32 -2.83 -5.51
N HIS A 109 5.07 -3.59 -4.71
CA HIS A 109 6.13 -4.45 -5.21
C HIS A 109 5.60 -5.48 -6.22
N ASP A 110 4.52 -6.19 -5.88
CA ASP A 110 3.93 -7.23 -6.74
C ASP A 110 3.44 -6.67 -8.08
N VAL A 111 2.91 -5.44 -8.10
CA VAL A 111 2.55 -4.74 -9.34
C VAL A 111 3.77 -4.50 -10.23
N ILE A 112 4.91 -4.11 -9.67
CA ILE A 112 6.12 -3.84 -10.47
C ILE A 112 6.65 -5.12 -11.11
N TYR A 113 6.72 -6.22 -10.34
CA TYR A 113 7.14 -7.52 -10.86
C TYR A 113 6.18 -8.06 -11.92
N LEU A 114 4.86 -7.94 -11.68
CA LEU A 114 3.85 -8.31 -12.68
C LEU A 114 4.03 -7.49 -13.96
N ALA A 115 4.27 -6.18 -13.84
CA ALA A 115 4.45 -5.30 -14.99
C ALA A 115 5.73 -5.61 -15.77
N GLU A 116 6.84 -5.92 -15.09
CA GLU A 116 8.08 -6.39 -15.70
C GLU A 116 7.82 -7.67 -16.51
N GLU A 117 7.24 -8.69 -15.89
CA GLU A 117 6.89 -9.96 -16.54
C GLU A 117 6.01 -9.71 -17.78
N MET A 118 5.01 -8.83 -17.67
CA MET A 118 4.13 -8.50 -18.79
C MET A 118 4.83 -7.72 -19.91
N ILE A 119 5.86 -6.92 -19.62
CA ILE A 119 6.67 -6.25 -20.64
C ILE A 119 7.55 -7.28 -21.36
N GLU A 120 8.24 -8.15 -20.62
CA GLU A 120 9.12 -9.19 -21.18
C GLU A 120 8.35 -10.12 -22.13
N ASN A 121 7.11 -10.47 -21.75
CA ASN A 121 6.23 -11.31 -22.54
C ASN A 121 5.40 -10.55 -23.60
N LYS A 122 5.64 -9.24 -23.80
CA LYS A 122 4.91 -8.38 -24.77
C LYS A 122 3.38 -8.35 -24.57
N LEU A 123 2.94 -8.47 -23.31
CA LEU A 123 1.53 -8.46 -22.91
C LEU A 123 1.03 -7.05 -22.56
N LEU A 124 1.95 -6.14 -22.25
CA LEU A 124 1.65 -4.77 -21.83
C LEU A 124 1.94 -3.75 -22.95
N PHE A 125 0.97 -2.87 -23.23
CA PHE A 125 1.06 -1.88 -24.30
C PHE A 125 0.85 -0.46 -23.77
N SER A 126 1.61 0.49 -24.32
CA SER A 126 1.67 1.90 -23.93
C SER A 126 0.34 2.68 -24.02
N GLY A 127 -0.68 2.13 -24.69
CA GLY A 127 -2.01 2.75 -24.81
C GLY A 127 -3.00 2.39 -23.70
N HIS A 128 -2.66 1.45 -22.81
CA HIS A 128 -3.58 1.04 -21.74
C HIS A 128 -3.39 1.91 -20.50
N TRP A 129 -4.16 3.01 -20.44
CA TRP A 129 -4.07 4.02 -19.38
C TRP A 129 -4.18 3.44 -17.97
N PHE A 130 -4.95 2.37 -17.80
CA PHE A 130 -5.18 1.72 -16.52
C PHE A 130 -3.91 1.04 -15.96
N SER A 131 -3.19 0.27 -16.78
CA SER A 131 -1.91 -0.33 -16.35
C SER A 131 -0.89 0.74 -16.01
N MET A 132 -0.83 1.80 -16.83
CA MET A 132 0.08 2.91 -16.57
C MET A 132 -0.24 3.61 -15.23
N HIS A 133 -1.52 3.83 -14.94
CA HIS A 133 -1.97 4.37 -13.65
C HIS A 133 -1.59 3.45 -12.47
N THR A 134 -1.79 2.14 -12.62
CA THR A 134 -1.53 1.15 -11.55
C THR A 134 -0.04 1.02 -11.24
N ILE A 135 0.80 0.92 -12.27
CA ILE A 135 2.26 0.91 -12.13
C ILE A 135 2.72 2.21 -11.50
N PHE A 136 2.18 3.34 -11.96
CA PHE A 136 2.51 4.63 -11.39
C PHE A 136 2.17 4.71 -9.90
N GLN A 137 0.95 4.32 -9.51
CA GLN A 137 0.52 4.31 -8.11
C GLN A 137 1.45 3.46 -7.24
N SER A 138 1.95 2.34 -7.77
CA SER A 138 2.88 1.45 -7.10
C SER A 138 4.27 2.08 -6.93
N VAL A 139 4.83 2.66 -8.00
CA VAL A 139 6.10 3.40 -7.92
C VAL A 139 6.02 4.53 -6.89
N LYS A 140 4.89 5.24 -6.80
CA LYS A 140 4.70 6.28 -5.78
C LYS A 140 4.83 5.75 -4.36
N CYS A 141 4.22 4.61 -4.06
CA CYS A 141 4.26 3.99 -2.73
C CYS A 141 5.69 3.55 -2.38
N LEU A 142 6.38 2.91 -3.32
CA LEU A 142 7.75 2.44 -3.14
C LEU A 142 8.74 3.61 -2.97
N MET A 143 8.61 4.67 -3.76
CA MET A 143 9.46 5.86 -3.63
C MET A 143 9.20 6.62 -2.33
N PHE A 144 7.95 6.64 -1.85
CA PHE A 144 7.62 7.14 -0.52
C PHE A 144 8.34 6.32 0.57
N TYR A 145 8.29 4.99 0.50
CA TYR A 145 9.00 4.13 1.44
C TYR A 145 10.52 4.33 1.36
N GLN A 146 11.10 4.37 0.16
CA GLN A 146 12.52 4.73 -0.04
C GLN A 146 12.88 6.05 0.63
N ARG A 147 12.00 7.07 0.53
CA ARG A 147 12.21 8.37 1.15
C ARG A 147 12.21 8.30 2.68
N LEU A 148 11.35 7.48 3.27
CA LEU A 148 11.37 7.22 4.72
C LEU A 148 12.66 6.54 5.14
N MET A 149 13.13 5.54 4.38
CA MET A 149 14.41 4.88 4.64
C MET A 149 15.59 5.86 4.53
N ASP A 150 15.65 6.68 3.48
CA ASP A 150 16.70 7.70 3.31
C ASP A 150 16.70 8.75 4.44
N SER A 151 15.57 8.91 5.13
CA SER A 151 15.41 9.84 6.25
C SER A 151 15.47 9.15 7.63
N SER A 152 15.80 7.85 7.66
CA SER A 152 15.82 7.01 8.87
C SER A 152 14.49 7.04 9.66
N LEU A 153 13.37 7.20 8.96
CA LEU A 153 12.03 7.29 9.57
C LEU A 153 11.30 5.94 9.63
N ALA A 154 11.73 4.95 8.84
CA ALA A 154 11.17 3.61 8.81
C ALA A 154 12.29 2.57 8.84
N GLU A 155 12.01 1.42 9.46
CA GLU A 155 12.93 0.27 9.42
C GLU A 155 12.90 -0.48 8.09
N THR A 156 13.94 -1.28 7.85
CA THR A 156 14.01 -2.15 6.69
C THR A 156 13.12 -3.36 6.87
N ASN A 157 12.24 -3.62 5.91
CA ASN A 157 11.48 -4.87 5.81
C ASN A 157 12.21 -5.98 5.04
N GLY A 158 13.51 -5.83 4.79
CA GLY A 158 14.31 -6.78 3.99
C GLY A 158 14.15 -6.64 2.47
N MET A 159 13.22 -5.80 1.99
CA MET A 159 13.05 -5.51 0.56
C MET A 159 14.15 -4.56 0.08
N ASN A 160 14.77 -4.86 -1.07
CA ASN A 160 15.63 -3.91 -1.77
C ASN A 160 14.79 -2.87 -2.54
N VAL A 161 14.09 -2.00 -1.80
CA VAL A 161 13.16 -1.01 -2.36
C VAL A 161 13.80 -0.11 -3.41
N ARG A 162 15.11 0.16 -3.31
CA ARG A 162 15.86 0.95 -4.30
C ARG A 162 15.89 0.28 -5.66
N GLU A 163 16.13 -1.03 -5.70
CA GLU A 163 16.12 -1.80 -6.95
C GLU A 163 14.73 -1.90 -7.54
N VAL A 164 13.71 -2.17 -6.71
CA VAL A 164 12.32 -2.24 -7.16
C VAL A 164 11.84 -0.89 -7.71
N CYS A 165 12.24 0.22 -7.08
CA CYS A 165 11.96 1.56 -7.61
C CYS A 165 12.62 1.79 -8.97
N LYS A 166 13.89 1.40 -9.14
CA LYS A 166 14.59 1.51 -10.42
C LYS A 166 13.88 0.72 -11.50
N LEU A 167 13.49 -0.51 -11.20
CA LEU A 167 12.73 -1.36 -12.11
C LEU A 167 11.39 -0.71 -12.49
N GLY A 168 10.62 -0.22 -11.51
CA GLY A 168 9.36 0.47 -11.78
C GLY A 168 9.52 1.71 -12.68
N VAL A 169 10.60 2.48 -12.51
CA VAL A 169 10.93 3.61 -13.39
C VAL A 169 11.29 3.14 -14.81
N GLN A 170 12.01 2.01 -14.95
CA GLN A 170 12.32 1.42 -16.27
C GLN A 170 11.04 0.97 -16.98
N VAL A 171 10.15 0.25 -16.29
CA VAL A 171 8.82 -0.16 -16.79
C VAL A 171 8.02 1.06 -17.28
N LEU A 172 7.93 2.11 -16.45
CA LEU A 172 7.23 3.35 -16.83
C LEU A 172 7.87 4.05 -18.02
N THR A 173 9.20 4.06 -18.13
CA THR A 173 9.93 4.67 -19.25
C THR A 173 9.68 3.90 -20.55
N CYS A 174 9.63 2.56 -20.50
CA CYS A 174 9.26 1.72 -21.63
C CYS A 174 7.86 2.09 -22.15
N LEU A 175 6.88 2.22 -21.24
CA LEU A 175 5.51 2.60 -21.58
C LEU A 175 5.42 4.05 -22.09
N LYS A 176 6.17 4.98 -21.48
CA LYS A 176 6.26 6.39 -21.89
C LYS A 176 6.67 6.50 -23.35
N ASN A 177 7.76 5.82 -23.72
CA ASN A 177 8.34 5.89 -25.06
C ASN A 177 7.52 5.12 -26.11
N GLY A 178 6.55 4.31 -25.68
CA GLY A 178 5.71 3.54 -26.59
C GLY A 178 4.55 4.30 -27.22
N SER A 179 4.17 5.51 -26.75
CA SER A 179 3.16 6.36 -27.39
C SER A 179 3.13 7.81 -26.87
N GLN A 180 2.61 8.76 -27.66
CA GLN A 180 2.37 10.14 -27.19
C GLN A 180 1.37 10.21 -26.01
N ALA A 181 0.41 9.27 -25.95
CA ALA A 181 -0.51 9.19 -24.83
C ALA A 181 0.22 8.74 -23.54
N GLY A 182 1.17 7.81 -23.67
CA GLY A 182 2.07 7.39 -22.58
C GLY A 182 2.92 8.55 -22.08
N GLU A 183 3.52 9.33 -22.97
CA GLU A 183 4.28 10.54 -22.62
C GLU A 183 3.47 11.55 -21.80
N ARG A 184 2.29 11.95 -22.30
CA ARG A 184 1.41 12.90 -21.60
C ARG A 184 0.97 12.38 -20.23
N THR A 185 0.65 11.08 -20.15
CA THR A 185 0.22 10.43 -18.91
C THR A 185 1.36 10.42 -17.89
N PHE A 186 2.58 10.11 -18.31
CA PHE A 186 3.76 10.12 -17.46
C PHE A 186 4.03 11.50 -16.84
N ASP A 187 3.97 12.55 -17.66
CA ASP A 187 4.29 13.90 -17.21
C ASP A 187 3.24 14.43 -16.22
N ALA A 188 1.94 14.22 -16.51
CA ALA A 188 0.85 14.59 -15.62
C ALA A 188 0.96 13.88 -14.25
N LEU A 189 1.24 12.59 -14.29
CA LEU A 189 1.40 11.76 -13.10
C LEU A 189 2.62 12.20 -12.26
N THR A 190 3.75 12.52 -12.90
CA THR A 190 4.98 12.98 -12.23
C THR A 190 4.79 14.23 -11.37
N SER A 191 3.95 15.17 -11.81
CA SER A 191 3.62 16.34 -10.97
C SER A 191 2.85 15.94 -9.71
N LEU A 192 1.83 15.07 -9.85
CA LEU A 192 1.03 14.59 -8.73
C LEU A 192 1.87 13.78 -7.72
N PHE A 193 2.91 13.11 -8.20
CA PHE A 193 3.82 12.34 -7.36
C PHE A 193 4.59 13.19 -6.34
N LYS A 194 5.12 14.33 -6.76
CA LYS A 194 5.90 15.21 -5.86
C LYS A 194 5.02 15.72 -4.72
N ASP A 195 3.79 16.09 -5.02
CA ASP A 195 2.83 16.54 -4.01
C ASP A 195 2.42 15.42 -3.08
N PHE A 196 2.14 14.22 -3.62
CA PHE A 196 1.82 13.04 -2.83
C PHE A 196 2.92 12.70 -1.83
N ILE A 197 4.18 12.54 -2.27
CA ILE A 197 5.28 12.21 -1.35
C ILE A 197 5.41 13.24 -0.25
N ARG A 198 5.43 14.53 -0.61
CA ARG A 198 5.59 15.62 0.36
C ARG A 198 4.51 15.56 1.44
N ASN A 199 3.25 15.40 1.03
CA ASN A 199 2.12 15.36 1.95
C ASN A 199 2.15 14.11 2.83
N THR A 200 2.45 12.94 2.27
CA THR A 200 2.48 11.67 3.01
C THR A 200 3.64 11.61 4.00
N VAL A 201 4.81 12.18 3.67
CA VAL A 201 5.93 12.32 4.61
C VAL A 201 5.55 13.22 5.79
N ASN A 202 4.92 14.37 5.53
CA ASN A 202 4.43 15.26 6.60
C ASN A 202 3.43 14.55 7.53
N LEU A 203 2.53 13.74 6.96
CA LEU A 203 1.58 12.95 7.73
C LEU A 203 2.28 11.89 8.60
N SER A 204 3.31 11.24 8.06
CA SER A 204 4.13 10.25 8.78
C SER A 204 4.83 10.89 9.99
N LEU A 205 5.41 12.08 9.80
CA LEU A 205 6.02 12.85 10.89
C LEU A 205 5.00 13.22 11.97
N HIS A 206 3.81 13.66 11.57
CA HIS A 206 2.75 14.02 12.51
C HIS A 206 2.28 12.81 13.33
N VAL A 207 2.07 11.67 12.68
CA VAL A 207 1.67 10.43 13.36
C VAL A 207 2.76 9.94 14.32
N LYS A 208 4.04 10.04 13.95
CA LYS A 208 5.18 9.71 14.83
C LYS A 208 5.26 10.62 16.06
N ALA A 209 5.06 11.93 15.88
CA ALA A 209 5.01 12.88 16.99
C ALA A 209 3.84 12.59 17.95
N ASN A 210 2.66 12.28 17.42
CA ASN A 210 1.48 11.94 18.22
C ASN A 210 1.66 10.64 18.99
N ALA A 211 2.28 9.62 18.38
CA ALA A 211 2.59 8.35 19.04
C ALA A 211 3.56 8.55 20.21
N ALA A 212 4.60 9.38 20.02
CA ALA A 212 5.56 9.70 21.08
C ALA A 212 4.90 10.44 22.27
N ALA A 213 4.04 11.43 21.99
CA ALA A 213 3.31 12.15 23.04
C ALA A 213 2.37 11.24 23.85
N ARG A 214 1.72 10.27 23.20
CA ARG A 214 0.86 9.28 23.87
C ARG A 214 1.64 8.31 24.74
N SER A 215 2.83 7.90 24.32
CA SER A 215 3.72 7.07 25.12
C SER A 215 4.16 7.79 26.41
N GLN A 216 4.51 9.08 26.30
CA GLN A 216 4.87 9.92 27.46
C GLN A 216 3.72 10.09 28.46
N LEU A 217 2.50 10.36 27.97
CA LEU A 217 1.30 10.44 28.81
C LEU A 217 1.03 9.12 29.56
N GLY A 218 1.23 7.98 28.90
CA GLY A 218 1.09 6.67 29.54
C GLY A 218 2.11 6.44 30.65
N THR A 219 3.38 6.81 30.44
CA THR A 219 4.41 6.73 31.48
C THR A 219 4.11 7.65 32.66
N GLU A 220 3.69 8.90 32.41
CA GLU A 220 3.32 9.83 33.48
C GLU A 220 2.12 9.33 34.31
N GLU A 221 1.12 8.72 33.66
CA GLU A 221 -0.07 8.18 34.32
C GLU A 221 0.27 6.90 35.13
N GLU A 222 1.15 6.03 34.61
CA GLU A 222 1.69 4.87 35.34
C GLU A 222 2.56 5.29 36.54
N ASP A 223 3.41 6.31 36.40
CA ASP A 223 4.23 6.85 37.47
C ASP A 223 3.39 7.53 38.57
N LEU A 224 2.33 8.25 38.19
CA LEU A 224 1.33 8.82 39.10
C LEU A 224 0.60 7.72 39.87
N GLN A 225 0.16 6.67 39.18
CA GLN A 225 -0.53 5.54 39.79
C GLN A 225 0.39 4.79 40.77
N TRP A 226 1.64 4.55 40.39
CA TRP A 226 2.66 3.96 41.27
C TRP A 226 2.89 4.80 42.53
N TRP A 227 2.94 6.13 42.41
CA TRP A 227 3.08 7.04 43.53
C TRP A 227 1.86 6.97 44.48
N ILE A 228 0.65 6.95 43.94
CA ILE A 228 -0.61 6.85 44.70
C ILE A 228 -0.70 5.52 45.46
N ASP A 229 -0.25 4.43 44.84
CA ASP A 229 -0.30 3.12 45.48
C ASP A 229 0.72 2.99 46.63
N ARG A 230 1.85 3.71 46.56
CA ARG A 230 2.82 3.78 47.66
C ARG A 230 2.33 4.61 48.85
N THR A 231 1.69 5.75 48.61
CA THR A 231 1.20 6.61 49.70
C THR A 231 0.07 5.94 50.49
N LYS A 232 -0.79 5.14 49.83
CA LYS A 232 -1.81 4.33 50.50
C LYS A 232 -1.24 3.21 51.38
N LEU A 233 -0.06 2.67 51.07
CA LEU A 233 0.58 1.64 51.89
C LEU A 233 1.23 2.20 53.16
N GLU A 234 1.68 3.46 53.13
CA GLU A 234 2.25 4.14 54.29
C GLU A 234 1.17 4.56 55.31
N GLU A 235 -0.07 4.81 54.87
CA GLU A 235 -1.21 5.16 55.76
C GLU A 235 -1.83 3.94 56.50
N ILE A 236 -1.55 2.71 56.07
CA ILE A 236 -2.10 1.49 56.69
C ILE A 236 -1.11 0.88 57.72
N GLY A 237 0.14 1.37 57.75
CA GLY A 237 1.21 0.86 58.59
C GLY A 237 1.56 1.70 59.84
N GLY A 238 0.81 2.77 60.13
CA GLY A 238 0.97 3.62 61.32
C GLY A 238 -0.22 3.53 62.26
#